data_AF-A0A2U8HGQ6-F1
#
_entry.id   AF-A0A2U8HGQ6-F1
#
_cell.length_a   1.000
_cell.length_b   1.000
_cell.length_c   1.000
_cell.angle_alpha   90.00
_cell.angle_beta   90.00
_cell.angle_gamma   90.00
#
_symmetry.space_group_name_H-M   'P 1'
#
loop_
_entity.id
_entity.type
_entity.pdbx_description
1 polymer ?
#
loop_
_entity_poly.entity_id
_entity_poly.type
_entity_poly.pdbx_seq_one_letter_code
_entity_poly.pdbx_strand_id
1 'polypeptide(L)'
;MGRLSGRGLPSRLGAPASRLRKSAPPKGDDKARRSKDWLNTARWQRLRMKVLERDQFICRQTGVMLIGKYPAPNSPVVDHIKPHRGNPDLFWDEENLQSVSKEWHDAEKQSLERRGLA
;
A
#
# COMPACT_ATOMS: atom_id res chain seq x y z
N MET A 1 66.61 -9.74 -37.58
CA MET A 1 65.54 -8.72 -37.81
C MET A 1 64.19 -9.43 -37.82
N GLY A 2 63.52 -9.53 -36.67
CA GLY A 2 62.23 -10.21 -36.56
C GLY A 2 61.08 -9.21 -36.77
N ARG A 3 60.24 -9.45 -37.77
CA ARG A 3 59.02 -8.69 -38.03
C ARG A 3 57.90 -9.20 -37.11
N LEU A 4 57.39 -8.35 -36.22
CA LEU A 4 56.23 -8.67 -35.39
C LEU A 4 54.96 -8.61 -36.24
N SER A 5 54.25 -9.73 -36.37
CA SER A 5 52.93 -9.82 -36.99
C SER A 5 51.88 -9.29 -36.01
N GLY A 6 51.23 -8.18 -36.36
CA GLY A 6 50.13 -7.62 -35.58
C GLY A 6 48.88 -8.49 -35.69
N ARG A 7 48.36 -8.97 -34.56
CA ARG A 7 47.02 -9.55 -34.47
C ARG A 7 46.01 -8.42 -34.59
N GLY A 8 45.31 -8.35 -35.73
CA GLY A 8 44.11 -7.52 -35.86
C GLY A 8 42.96 -8.14 -35.06
N LEU A 9 42.48 -7.43 -34.04
CA LEU A 9 41.21 -7.73 -33.39
C LEU A 9 40.07 -7.16 -34.27
N PRO A 10 39.03 -7.94 -34.62
CA PRO A 10 37.89 -7.39 -35.34
C PRO A 10 37.12 -6.40 -34.46
N SER A 11 36.71 -5.28 -35.06
CA SER A 11 35.98 -4.20 -34.41
C SER A 11 34.60 -4.62 -33.90
N ARG A 12 34.46 -4.50 -32.59
CA ARG A 12 33.41 -3.79 -31.84
C ARG A 12 32.03 -3.63 -32.50
N LEU A 13 31.04 -4.23 -31.82
CA LEU A 13 29.69 -3.69 -31.59
C LEU A 13 28.84 -3.41 -32.84
N GLY A 14 27.96 -4.34 -33.19
CA GLY A 14 26.81 -4.04 -34.05
C GLY A 14 25.87 -3.05 -33.37
N ALA A 15 25.28 -2.14 -34.15
CA ALA A 15 24.30 -1.16 -33.65
C ALA A 15 23.11 -1.88 -32.98
N PRO A 16 22.62 -1.43 -31.80
CA PRO A 16 21.43 -2.00 -31.21
C PRO A 16 20.23 -1.69 -32.12
N ALA A 17 19.42 -2.70 -32.42
CA ALA A 17 18.16 -2.50 -33.13
C ALA A 17 17.26 -1.58 -32.29
N SER A 18 16.90 -0.42 -32.83
CA SER A 18 15.98 0.54 -32.25
C SER A 18 14.56 -0.02 -32.22
N ARG A 19 14.28 -0.99 -31.33
CA ARG A 19 12.94 -1.55 -31.18
C ARG A 19 12.14 -0.74 -30.16
N LEU A 20 12.00 0.56 -30.40
CA LEU A 20 10.97 1.35 -29.73
C LEU A 20 9.62 0.95 -30.33
N ARG A 21 8.98 -0.05 -29.71
CA ARG A 21 7.57 -0.34 -29.99
C ARG A 21 6.77 0.87 -29.51
N LYS A 22 6.15 1.64 -30.41
CA LYS A 22 5.09 2.58 -30.03
C LYS A 22 3.98 1.75 -29.38
N SER A 23 3.81 1.88 -28.06
CA SER A 23 2.62 1.39 -27.38
C SER A 23 1.40 2.05 -28.00
N ALA A 24 0.43 1.26 -28.43
CA ALA A 24 -0.87 1.76 -28.83
C ALA A 24 -1.50 2.52 -27.65
N PRO A 25 -2.24 3.63 -27.88
CA PRO A 25 -2.97 4.28 -26.80
C PRO A 25 -3.96 3.28 -26.20
N PRO A 26 -4.11 3.22 -24.87
CA PRO A 26 -5.08 2.31 -24.26
C PRO A 26 -6.48 2.70 -24.75
N LYS A 27 -7.11 1.79 -25.49
CA LYS A 27 -8.51 1.89 -25.90
C LYS A 27 -9.39 1.56 -24.70
N GLY A 28 -10.23 2.52 -24.33
CA GLY A 28 -11.53 2.26 -23.71
C GLY A 28 -11.52 2.07 -22.19
N ASP A 29 -12.42 2.80 -21.55
CA ASP A 29 -12.78 2.71 -20.15
C ASP A 29 -13.28 1.30 -19.76
N ASP A 30 -12.35 0.41 -19.41
CA ASP A 30 -12.68 -0.85 -18.72
C ASP A 30 -13.06 -0.56 -17.26
N LYS A 31 -14.30 -0.09 -17.04
CA LYS A 31 -14.90 0.11 -15.70
C LYS A 31 -15.11 -1.19 -14.90
N ALA A 32 -14.71 -2.36 -15.42
CA ALA A 32 -15.07 -3.67 -14.88
C ALA A 32 -13.93 -4.48 -14.22
N ARG A 33 -12.68 -3.98 -14.12
CA ARG A 33 -11.55 -4.78 -13.56
C ARG A 33 -10.62 -4.06 -12.58
N ARG A 34 -11.08 -3.01 -11.90
CA ARG A 34 -10.35 -2.54 -10.71
C ARG A 34 -10.94 -3.22 -9.48
N SER A 35 -10.36 -4.35 -9.08
CA SER A 35 -10.36 -4.68 -7.64
C SER A 35 -9.87 -3.42 -6.94
N LYS A 36 -10.76 -2.71 -6.26
CA LYS A 36 -10.47 -1.37 -5.72
C LYS A 36 -9.76 -1.58 -4.39
N ASP A 37 -8.60 -2.23 -4.47
CA ASP A 37 -7.79 -2.64 -3.35
C ASP A 37 -7.04 -1.43 -2.81
N TRP A 38 -7.82 -0.50 -2.25
CA TRP A 38 -7.34 0.78 -1.75
C TRP A 38 -6.28 0.59 -0.66
N LEU A 39 -6.38 -0.52 0.09
CA LEU A 39 -5.45 -0.91 1.15
C LEU A 39 -4.04 -1.19 0.63
N ASN A 40 -3.90 -1.67 -0.60
CA ASN A 40 -2.59 -1.98 -1.19
C ASN A 40 -1.94 -0.79 -1.92
N THR A 41 -2.53 0.40 -1.84
CA THR A 41 -1.98 1.60 -2.48
C THR A 41 -0.96 2.32 -1.60
N ALA A 42 0.04 2.94 -2.22
CA ALA A 42 0.98 3.82 -1.51
C ALA A 42 0.26 5.00 -0.80
N ARG A 43 -0.90 5.43 -1.31
CA ARG A 43 -1.73 6.45 -0.66
C ARG A 43 -2.23 5.97 0.69
N TRP A 44 -2.71 4.73 0.78
CA TRP A 44 -3.13 4.14 2.05
C TRP A 44 -1.97 3.99 3.02
N GLN A 45 -0.81 3.50 2.57
CA GLN A 45 0.35 3.35 3.46
C GLN A 45 0.78 4.68 4.09
N ARG A 46 0.75 5.78 3.33
CA ARG A 46 1.03 7.13 3.86
C ARG A 46 -0.05 7.60 4.83
N LEU A 47 -1.33 7.44 4.49
CA LEU A 47 -2.44 7.83 5.35
C LEU A 47 -2.43 7.05 6.67
N ARG A 48 -2.18 5.74 6.59
CA ARG A 48 -2.03 4.85 7.74
C ARG A 48 -0.95 5.36 8.70
N MET A 49 0.22 5.72 8.19
CA MET A 49 1.29 6.27 9.04
C MET A 49 0.90 7.60 9.65
N LYS A 50 0.29 8.51 8.88
CA LYS A 50 -0.18 9.81 9.39
C LYS A 50 -1.16 9.65 10.55
N VAL A 51 -2.11 8.71 10.45
CA VAL A 51 -3.07 8.41 11.52
C VAL A 51 -2.37 7.86 12.76
N LEU A 52 -1.43 6.93 12.59
CA LEU A 52 -0.67 6.38 13.72
C LEU A 52 0.18 7.44 14.43
N GLU A 53 0.80 8.34 13.67
CA GLU A 53 1.59 9.46 14.20
C GLU A 53 0.70 10.47 14.94
N ARG A 54 -0.44 10.85 14.33
CA ARG A 54 -1.46 11.71 14.96
C ARG A 54 -1.89 11.17 16.32
N ASP A 55 -2.05 9.85 16.39
CA ASP A 55 -2.51 9.15 17.59
C ASP A 55 -1.34 8.69 18.48
N GLN A 56 -0.12 9.17 18.21
CA GLN A 56 1.10 8.91 18.97
C GLN A 56 1.40 7.42 19.20
N PHE A 57 0.97 6.55 18.27
CA PHE A 57 1.03 5.09 18.41
C PHE A 57 0.33 4.57 19.68
N ILE A 58 -0.77 5.19 20.08
CA ILE A 58 -1.61 4.75 21.19
C ILE A 58 -2.97 4.31 20.63
N CYS A 59 -3.52 3.23 21.18
CA CYS A 59 -4.85 2.77 20.84
C CYS A 59 -5.88 3.80 21.34
N ARG A 60 -6.69 4.39 20.45
CA ARG A 60 -7.73 5.35 20.84
C ARG A 60 -8.81 4.77 21.74
N GLN A 61 -9.00 3.45 21.71
CA GLN A 61 -10.08 2.77 22.44
C GLN A 61 -9.62 2.26 23.81
N THR A 62 -8.37 1.78 23.92
CA THR A 62 -7.87 1.12 25.14
C THR A 62 -6.69 1.83 25.80
N GLY A 63 -6.05 2.80 25.15
CA GLY A 63 -4.86 3.49 25.66
C GLY A 63 -3.55 2.69 25.59
N VAL A 64 -3.56 1.48 25.04
CA VAL A 64 -2.35 0.63 24.92
C VAL A 64 -1.40 1.16 23.83
N MET A 65 -0.09 1.06 24.07
CA MET A 65 0.93 1.38 23.07
C MET A 65 0.95 0.37 21.90
N LEU A 66 0.92 0.90 20.69
CA LEU A 66 0.86 0.17 19.42
C LEU A 66 2.25 -0.11 18.84
N ILE A 67 3.10 -0.77 19.63
CA ILE A 67 4.51 -1.05 19.29
C ILE A 67 4.74 -2.50 18.83
N GLY A 68 3.71 -3.34 18.86
CA GLY A 68 3.82 -4.76 18.55
C GLY A 68 4.15 -5.02 17.09
N LYS A 69 5.01 -6.01 16.83
CA LYS A 69 5.18 -6.57 15.47
C LYS A 69 3.94 -7.40 15.13
N TYR A 70 3.36 -7.20 13.94
CA TYR A 70 2.23 -8.01 13.49
C TYR A 70 2.57 -9.52 13.51
N PRO A 71 1.69 -10.41 14.01
CA PRO A 71 0.32 -10.17 14.48
C PRO A 71 0.17 -10.08 16.01
N ALA A 72 1.12 -9.49 16.74
CA ALA A 72 1.01 -9.34 18.20
C ALA A 72 -0.26 -8.58 18.63
N PRO A 73 -0.81 -8.83 19.83
CA PRO A 73 -2.02 -8.18 20.34
C PRO A 73 -1.99 -6.66 20.27
N ASN A 74 -0.83 -6.07 20.61
CA ASN A 74 -0.57 -4.63 20.58
C ASN A 74 0.04 -4.15 19.26
N SER A 75 -0.11 -4.91 18.16
CA SER A 75 0.32 -4.42 16.84
C SER A 75 -0.62 -3.33 16.31
N PRO A 76 -0.09 -2.29 15.63
CA PRO A 76 -0.87 -1.16 15.16
C PRO A 76 -1.80 -1.55 14.00
N VAL A 77 -3.08 -1.28 14.16
CA VAL A 77 -4.10 -1.36 13.11
C VAL A 77 -4.74 0.01 12.95
N VAL A 78 -5.06 0.39 11.72
CA VAL A 78 -5.83 1.61 11.42
C VAL A 78 -7.18 1.18 10.89
N ASP A 79 -8.21 1.68 11.56
CA ASP A 79 -9.57 1.21 11.43
C ASP A 79 -10.51 2.36 11.04
N HIS A 80 -11.54 2.07 10.24
CA HIS A 80 -12.59 3.04 9.91
C HIS A 80 -13.64 3.09 11.03
N ILE A 81 -13.84 4.26 11.64
CA ILE A 81 -14.87 4.49 12.67
C ILE A 81 -16.26 4.21 12.05
N LYS A 82 -16.61 4.93 10.99
CA LYS A 82 -17.81 4.64 10.19
C LYS A 82 -17.45 3.72 9.04
N PRO A 83 -18.15 2.58 8.88
CA PRO A 83 -17.93 1.69 7.75
C PRO A 83 -18.12 2.41 6.41
N HIS A 84 -17.07 2.44 5.59
CA HIS A 84 -17.09 3.22 4.35
C HIS A 84 -18.02 2.63 3.27
N ARG A 85 -18.35 1.33 3.30
CA ARG A 85 -19.27 0.63 2.36
C ARG A 85 -19.02 0.95 0.87
N GLY A 86 -17.76 1.12 0.49
CA GLY A 86 -17.36 1.47 -0.88
C GLY A 86 -17.42 2.96 -1.23
N ASN A 87 -17.82 3.84 -0.31
CA ASN A 87 -17.69 5.28 -0.44
C ASN A 87 -16.22 5.70 -0.33
N PRO A 88 -15.60 6.28 -1.38
CA PRO A 88 -14.21 6.71 -1.33
C PRO A 88 -13.98 7.85 -0.33
N ASP A 89 -14.94 8.75 -0.15
CA ASP A 89 -14.76 9.92 0.72
C ASP A 89 -14.60 9.46 2.17
N LEU A 90 -15.47 8.55 2.62
CA LEU A 90 -15.35 7.91 3.94
C LEU A 90 -14.11 7.02 4.08
N PHE A 91 -13.63 6.42 2.99
CA PHE A 91 -12.45 5.56 3.04
C PHE A 91 -11.17 6.37 3.27
N TRP A 92 -11.07 7.54 2.61
CA TRP A 92 -9.89 8.40 2.63
C TRP A 92 -9.94 9.51 3.68
N ASP A 93 -11.08 9.70 4.33
CA ASP A 93 -11.27 10.67 5.41
C ASP A 93 -10.43 10.28 6.63
N GLU A 94 -9.47 11.12 6.97
CA GLU A 94 -8.58 10.95 8.12
C GLU A 94 -9.33 11.02 9.45
N GLU A 95 -10.39 11.81 9.53
CA GLU A 95 -11.21 11.94 10.74
C GLU A 95 -12.06 10.69 10.97
N ASN A 96 -12.40 9.98 9.89
CA ASN A 96 -13.07 8.68 9.94
C ASN A 96 -12.13 7.51 10.27
N LEU A 97 -10.83 7.76 10.46
CA LEU A 97 -9.84 6.74 10.79
C LEU A 97 -9.37 6.84 12.25
N GLN A 98 -9.13 5.70 12.88
CA GLN A 98 -8.60 5.60 14.24
C GLN A 98 -7.48 4.55 14.34
N SER A 99 -6.48 4.80 15.17
CA SER A 99 -5.48 3.79 15.55
C SER A 99 -6.02 2.89 16.67
N VAL A 100 -5.91 1.58 16.48
CA VAL A 100 -6.34 0.57 17.45
C VAL A 100 -5.35 -0.58 17.51
N SER A 101 -5.39 -1.34 18.61
CA SER A 101 -4.63 -2.58 18.72
C SER A 101 -5.30 -3.68 17.91
N LYS A 102 -4.51 -4.63 17.40
CA LYS A 102 -5.04 -5.80 16.69
C LYS A 102 -6.03 -6.59 17.56
N GLU A 103 -5.73 -6.76 18.84
CA GLU A 103 -6.62 -7.47 19.77
C GLU A 103 -8.00 -6.80 19.87
N TRP A 104 -8.04 -5.47 20.05
CA TRP A 104 -9.29 -4.72 20.10
C TRP A 104 -10.05 -4.80 18.77
N HIS A 105 -9.33 -4.60 17.67
CA HIS A 105 -9.91 -4.66 16.32
C HIS A 105 -10.55 -6.01 16.03
N ASP A 106 -9.88 -7.12 16.35
CA ASP A 106 -10.40 -8.45 16.05
C ASP A 106 -11.54 -8.86 16.99
N ALA A 107 -11.53 -8.42 18.25
CA ALA A 107 -12.54 -8.81 19.25
C ALA A 107 -13.74 -7.85 19.33
N GLU A 108 -13.50 -6.57 19.60
CA GLU A 108 -14.56 -5.61 19.91
C GLU A 108 -15.22 -5.06 18.66
N LYS A 109 -14.46 -4.68 17.63
CA LYS A 109 -15.08 -4.14 16.42
C LYS A 109 -16.01 -5.14 15.77
N GLN A 110 -15.60 -6.40 15.66
CA GLN A 110 -16.45 -7.46 15.13
C GLN A 110 -17.71 -7.70 15.99
N SER A 111 -17.64 -7.43 17.31
CA SER A 111 -18.79 -7.50 18.20
C SER A 111 -19.75 -6.31 18.00
N LEU A 112 -19.22 -5.09 17.90
CA LEU A 112 -19.98 -3.87 17.67
C LEU A 112 -20.68 -3.88 16.31
N GLU A 113 -20.00 -4.34 15.25
CA GLU A 113 -20.58 -4.48 13.92
C GLU A 113 -21.73 -5.50 13.91
N ARG A 114 -21.58 -6.64 14.59
CA ARG A 114 -22.65 -7.65 14.72
C ARG A 114 -23.86 -7.13 15.49
N ARG A 115 -23.67 -6.19 16.40
CA ARG A 115 -24.73 -5.57 17.20
C ARG A 115 -25.33 -4.31 16.55
N GLY A 116 -24.77 -3.85 15.41
CA GLY A 116 -25.22 -2.64 14.72
C GLY A 116 -24.88 -1.35 15.47
N LEU A 117 -23.88 -1.38 16.36
CA LEU A 117 -23.46 -0.26 17.21
C LEU A 117 -22.12 0.37 16.76
N ALA A 118 -21.61 -0.06 15.60
CA ALA A 118 -20.41 0.47 14.96
C ALA A 118 -20.72 1.70 14.08
#